data_AF-A0A2J5HVN0-F1
#
_entry.id   AF-A0A2J5HVN0-F1
#
_cell.length_a   1.000
_cell.length_b   1.000
_cell.length_c   1.000
_cell.angle_alpha   90.00
_cell.angle_beta   90.00
_cell.angle_gamma   90.00
#
_symmetry.space_group_name_H-M   'P 1'
#
loop_
_entity.id
_entity.type
_entity.pdbx_description
1 polymer ?
#
loop_
_entity_poly.entity_id
_entity_poly.type
_entity_poly.pdbx_seq_one_letter_code
_entity_poly.pdbx_strand_id
1 'polypeptide(L)' 'MCSQYVWKYDCGCTVPEEEIVFCAKRGTSACTGVRTQVRRRDGYVCPNHGG' A
#
# COMPACT_ATOMS: atom_id res chain seq x y z
N MET A 1 -3.26 14.23 4.39
CA MET A 1 -3.25 12.96 5.14
C MET A 1 -2.40 12.00 4.34
N CYS A 2 -1.38 11.40 4.94
CA CYS A 2 -0.35 10.65 4.21
C CYS A 2 -0.65 9.16 4.33
N SER A 3 -1.06 8.53 3.23
CA SER A 3 -1.47 7.12 3.23
C SER A 3 -0.80 6.40 2.07
N GLN A 4 -0.33 5.18 2.33
CA GLN A 4 0.11 4.25 1.31
C GLN A 4 -0.91 3.13 1.20
N TYR A 5 -1.34 2.83 -0.02
CA TYR A 5 -2.24 1.71 -0.25
C TYR A 5 -1.44 0.45 -0.58
N VAL A 6 -1.87 -0.67 -0.03
CA VAL A 6 -1.30 -1.99 -0.30
C VAL A 6 -2.40 -2.95 -0.68
N TRP A 7 -2.15 -3.73 -1.72
CA TRP A 7 -3.04 -4.81 -2.14
C TRP A 7 -2.75 -6.05 -1.33
N LYS A 8 -3.76 -6.58 -0.63
CA LYS A 8 -3.73 -7.91 -0.03
C LYS A 8 -4.44 -8.89 -0.96
N TYR A 9 -3.68 -9.82 -1.50
CA TYR A 9 -4.17 -10.90 -2.35
C TYR A 9 -4.64 -12.09 -1.51
N ASP A 10 -5.49 -12.92 -2.10
CA ASP A 10 -6.05 -14.11 -1.45
C ASP A 10 -4.97 -15.13 -1.04
N CYS A 11 -3.89 -15.22 -1.83
CA CYS A 11 -2.71 -16.01 -1.48
C CYS A 11 -1.93 -15.46 -0.26
N GLY A 12 -2.39 -14.38 0.37
CA GLY A 12 -1.79 -13.76 1.55
C GLY A 12 -0.72 -12.70 1.25
N CYS A 13 -0.30 -12.55 -0.01
CA CYS A 13 0.72 -11.58 -0.37
C CYS A 13 0.21 -10.14 -0.24
N THR A 14 1.09 -9.26 0.22
CA THR A 14 0.87 -7.81 0.27
C THR A 14 1.80 -7.11 -0.71
N VAL A 15 1.26 -6.43 -1.72
CA VAL A 15 2.03 -5.72 -2.73
C VAL A 15 1.74 -4.23 -2.63
N PRO A 16 2.75 -3.34 -2.62
CA PRO A 16 2.54 -1.91 -2.67
C PRO A 16 1.77 -1.53 -3.95
N GLU A 17 0.75 -0.70 -3.80
CA GLU A 17 0.12 -0.06 -4.95
C GLU A 17 1.10 0.99 -5.49
N GLU A 18 1.32 1.03 -6.81
CA GLU A 18 2.32 1.90 -7.47
C GLU A 18 2.10 3.40 -7.16
N GLU A 19 0.88 3.78 -6.77
CA GLU A 19 0.54 5.11 -6.29
C GLU A 19 0.77 5.25 -4.78
N ILE A 20 2.04 5.31 -4.39
CA ILE A 20 2.41 5.73 -3.04
C ILE A 20 2.26 7.25 -2.97
N VAL A 21 1.19 7.74 -2.33
CA VAL A 21 1.07 9.17 -2.02
C VAL A 21 2.09 9.51 -0.94
N PHE A 22 3.23 10.08 -1.36
CA PHE A 22 4.23 10.57 -0.42
C PHE A 22 3.63 11.65 0.47
N CYS A 23 4.01 11.61 1.74
CA CYS A 23 3.57 12.63 2.66
C CYS A 23 4.14 13.98 2.24
N ALA A 24 3.29 14.95 1.87
CA ALA A 24 3.74 16.30 1.50
C ALA A 24 4.53 16.99 2.63
N LYS A 25 4.36 16.53 3.88
CA LYS A 25 5.06 17.02 5.06
C LYS A 25 6.27 16.16 5.47
N ARG A 26 6.66 15.14 4.68
CA ARG A 26 7.76 14.22 5.00
C ARG A 26 9.03 15.03 5.34
N GLY A 27 9.64 14.75 6.49
CA GLY A 27 10.82 15.47 6.99
C GLY A 27 10.51 16.70 7.85
N THR A 28 9.23 17.06 8.03
CA THR A 28 8.82 18.12 8.97
C THR A 28 8.25 17.54 10.26
N SER A 29 8.27 18.31 11.35
CA SER A 29 7.72 17.92 12.66
C SER A 29 6.20 17.69 12.64
N ALA A 30 5.49 18.17 11.62
CA ALA A 30 4.05 17.99 11.44
C ALA A 30 3.70 16.69 10.68
N CYS A 31 4.69 15.88 10.31
CA CYS A 31 4.47 14.58 9.69
C CYS A 31 4.29 13.48 10.75
N THR A 32 3.04 13.05 10.95
CA THR A 32 2.72 11.94 11.87
C THR A 32 3.01 10.54 11.28
N GLY A 33 3.71 10.47 10.14
CA GLY A 33 4.01 9.24 9.42
C GLY A 33 3.01 8.90 8.30
N VAL A 34 3.35 7.89 7.51
CA VAL A 34 2.48 7.34 6.44
C VAL A 34 1.70 6.17 7.02
N ARG A 35 0.37 6.20 6.92
CA ARG A 35 -0.49 5.08 7.31
C ARG A 35 -0.66 4.11 6.16
N THR A 36 -0.36 2.83 6.39
CA THR A 36 -0.66 1.75 5.45
C THR A 36 -2.14 1.41 5.50
N GLN A 37 -2.82 1.48 4.35
CA GLN A 37 -4.20 1.05 4.19
C GLN A 37 -4.25 -0.17 3.28
N VAL A 38 -4.89 -1.23 3.78
CA VAL A 38 -5.02 -2.49 3.06
C VAL A 38 -6.29 -2.48 2.21
N ARG A 39 -6.16 -2.82 0.94
CA ARG A 39 -7.26 -3.13 0.03
C ARG A 39 -7.22 -4.62 -0.33
N ARG A 40 -8.33 -5.33 -0.19
CA ARG A 40 -8.40 -6.75 -0.58
C ARG A 40 -8.62 -6.90 -2.09
N ARG A 41 -7.94 -7.88 -2.68
CA ARG A 41 -8.20 -8.38 -4.04
C ARG A 41 -8.41 -9.88 -3.97
N ASP A 42 -9.68 -10.26 -3.84
CA ASP A 42 -10.10 -11.67 -3.82
C ASP A 42 -10.21 -12.20 -5.26
N GLY A 43 -9.75 -13.44 -5.51
CA GLY A 43 -9.82 -14.07 -6.84
C GLY A 43 -8.86 -13.53 -7.91
N TYR A 44 -7.96 -12.59 -7.56
CA TYR A 44 -6.93 -12.08 -8.47
C TYR A 44 -5.63 -12.87 -8.31
N VAL A 45 -4.95 -13.13 -9.44
CA VAL A 45 -3.62 -13.77 -9.43
C VAL A 45 -2.60 -12.77 -8.88
N CYS A 46 -1.83 -13.23 -7.89
CA CYS A 46 -0.78 -12.41 -7.31
C CYS A 46 0.40 -12.28 -8.28
N PRO A 47 0.91 -11.06 -8.54
CA PRO A 47 2.10 -10.85 -9.37
C PRO A 47 3.32 -11.64 -8.89
N ASN A 48 3.42 -11.87 -7.58
CA ASN A 48 4.53 -12.59 -6.96
C ASN A 48 4.51 -14.10 -7.23
N HIS A 49 3.39 -14.64 -7.73
CA HIS A 49 3.19 -16.06 -8.03
C HIS A 49 2.96 -16.32 -9.53
N GLY A 50 3.30 -15.36 -10.39
CA GLY A 50 3.34 -15.56 -11.85
C GLY A 50 2.34 -14.74 -12.65
N GLY A 51 1.27 -14.23 -12.03
CA GLY A 51 0.24 -13.46 -12.75
C GLY A 51 -0.61 -14.29 -13.70
#